data_AF-A0A7E5WSF6-F1
#
_entry.id   AF-A0A7E5WSF6-F1
#
_cell.length_a   1.000
_cell.length_b   1.000
_cell.length_c   1.000
_cell.angle_alpha   90.00
_cell.angle_beta   90.00
_cell.angle_gamma   90.00
#
_symmetry.space_group_name_H-M   'P 1'
#
loop_
_entity.id
_entity.type
_entity.pdbx_description
1 polymer ?
#
loop_
_entity_poly.entity_id
_entity_poly.type
_entity_poly.pdbx_seq_one_letter_code
_entity_poly.pdbx_strand_id
1 'polypeptide(L)'
;MDRERRDADGENSLWANPCDYNDSQSKPVIPQTHAREVAMKLVVQAKSTYSKTAKYKEEFALKLHSYPSFDALLTSWRNQEFLKAYSWLPEEGLPKEKVLNETMSDEYMTELMPKIDEVLPGMYKGLKMIVAGLYAFTTEELNAGLISDEPLRDNLTRTMHDSRAVLCYFNDIMNIRNLKILKLSDSEIPTDFGNNMGVLLYRDTMNFLQYLEQVFRKLYDMDS
;
A
#
# COMPACT_ATOMS: atom_id res chain seq x y z
N MET A 1 -14.53 -14.63 33.11
CA MET A 1 -13.83 -14.34 31.85
C MET A 1 -14.63 -13.27 31.14
N ASP A 2 -14.32 -12.02 31.46
CA ASP A 2 -14.94 -10.88 30.80
C ASP A 2 -14.49 -10.88 29.35
N ARG A 3 -15.46 -11.04 28.45
CA ARG A 3 -15.27 -10.74 27.03
C ARG A 3 -14.97 -9.25 26.96
N GLU A 4 -13.71 -8.90 26.77
CA GLU A 4 -13.33 -7.57 26.29
C GLU A 4 -14.16 -7.30 25.03
N ARG A 5 -15.11 -6.37 25.16
CA ARG A 5 -15.74 -5.73 24.01
C ARG A 5 -14.59 -5.15 23.20
N ARG A 6 -14.32 -5.71 22.02
CA ARG A 6 -13.45 -5.05 21.03
C ARG A 6 -14.03 -3.65 20.84
N ASP A 7 -13.27 -2.62 21.17
CA ASP A 7 -13.61 -1.25 20.81
C ASP A 7 -13.95 -1.24 19.31
N ALA A 8 -15.09 -0.65 18.95
CA ALA A 8 -15.51 -0.52 17.55
C ALA A 8 -14.56 0.35 16.72
N ASP A 9 -13.55 0.97 17.36
CA ASP A 9 -12.49 1.81 16.79
C ASP A 9 -11.11 1.10 16.80
N GLY A 10 -11.09 -0.23 16.89
CA GLY A 10 -9.86 -1.02 16.83
C GLY A 10 -9.18 -0.95 15.46
N GLU A 11 -7.85 -0.86 15.47
CA GLU A 11 -7.01 -1.06 14.27
C GLU A 11 -6.47 -2.49 14.29
N ASN A 12 -6.66 -3.25 13.20
CA ASN A 12 -6.12 -4.61 13.11
C ASN A 12 -4.59 -4.64 13.32
N SER A 13 -4.11 -5.64 14.05
CA SER A 13 -2.69 -5.80 14.37
C SER A 13 -1.78 -5.93 13.15
N LEU A 14 -2.28 -6.46 12.03
CA LEU A 14 -1.51 -6.67 10.80
C LEU A 14 -0.93 -5.37 10.23
N TRP A 15 -1.66 -4.26 10.31
CA TRP A 15 -1.20 -2.94 9.86
C TRP A 15 -0.99 -1.94 11.00
N ALA A 16 -1.51 -2.19 12.21
CA ALA A 16 -1.13 -1.43 13.40
C ALA A 16 0.35 -1.67 13.79
N ASN A 17 0.81 -2.91 13.68
CA ASN A 17 2.18 -3.34 13.99
C ASN A 17 2.73 -4.19 12.83
N PRO A 18 3.09 -3.58 11.70
CA PRO A 18 3.49 -4.30 10.49
C PRO A 18 4.82 -5.07 10.65
N CYS A 19 5.61 -4.74 11.68
CA CYS A 19 6.91 -5.34 11.96
C CYS A 19 6.88 -6.41 13.05
N ASP A 20 5.70 -6.72 13.62
CA ASP A 20 5.54 -7.68 14.72
C ASP A 20 6.44 -7.36 15.94
N TYR A 21 6.63 -6.08 16.26
CA TYR A 21 7.38 -5.70 17.45
C TYR A 21 6.66 -6.13 18.73
N ASN A 22 7.43 -6.47 19.77
CA ASN A 22 6.94 -7.04 21.02
C ASN A 22 5.89 -6.17 21.73
N ASP A 23 5.85 -4.87 21.44
CA ASP A 23 4.77 -3.98 21.84
C ASP A 23 4.29 -3.20 20.61
N SER A 24 2.99 -3.19 20.35
CA SER A 24 2.35 -2.37 19.30
C SER A 24 2.61 -0.87 19.45
N GLN A 25 3.04 -0.42 20.65
CA GLN A 25 3.48 0.94 20.94
C GLN A 25 4.99 1.11 21.06
N SER A 26 5.78 0.04 20.91
CA SER A 26 7.23 0.17 20.92
C SER A 26 7.67 0.93 19.68
N LYS A 27 8.17 2.15 19.91
CA LYS A 27 8.95 2.89 18.91
C LYS A 27 10.33 2.24 18.89
N PRO A 28 10.70 1.46 17.86
CA PRO A 28 12.06 0.97 17.78
C PRO A 28 12.99 2.19 17.75
N VAL A 29 13.95 2.23 18.67
CA VAL A 29 14.97 3.30 18.69
C VAL A 29 15.99 2.96 17.61
N ILE A 30 15.66 3.33 16.37
CA ILE A 30 16.55 3.17 15.22
C ILE A 30 17.36 4.47 15.08
N PRO A 31 18.70 4.42 15.17
CA PRO A 31 19.51 5.62 15.02
C PRO A 31 19.32 6.24 13.64
N GLN A 32 19.28 7.59 13.57
CA GLN A 32 19.16 8.32 12.30
C GLN A 32 20.22 7.94 11.27
N THR A 33 21.40 7.48 11.71
CA THR A 33 22.46 7.00 10.82
C THR A 33 22.05 5.81 9.94
N HIS A 34 20.98 5.09 10.28
CA HIS A 34 20.44 3.97 9.50
C HIS A 34 19.32 4.37 8.55
N ALA A 35 18.89 5.64 8.53
CA ALA A 35 17.74 6.12 7.73
C ALA A 35 17.87 5.72 6.26
N ARG A 36 19.05 5.96 5.67
CA ARG A 36 19.35 5.59 4.29
C ARG A 36 19.27 4.09 4.04
N GLU A 37 19.85 3.28 4.93
CA GLU A 37 19.83 1.82 4.79
C GLU A 37 18.40 1.27 4.80
N VAL A 38 17.59 1.72 5.77
CA VAL A 38 16.18 1.33 5.90
C VAL A 38 15.38 1.78 4.68
N ALA A 39 15.60 3.02 4.21
CA ALA A 39 14.94 3.51 3.00
C ALA A 39 15.32 2.71 1.75
N MET A 40 16.59 2.32 1.59
CA MET A 40 17.00 1.47 0.48
C MET A 40 16.40 0.07 0.56
N LYS A 41 16.21 -0.49 1.76
CA LYS A 41 15.46 -1.74 1.95
C LYS A 41 13.99 -1.58 1.53
N LEU A 42 13.36 -0.47 1.89
CA LEU A 42 12.00 -0.14 1.42
C LEU A 42 11.95 -0.08 -0.10
N VAL A 43 12.85 0.65 -0.74
CA VAL A 43 12.94 0.80 -2.21
C VAL A 43 13.06 -0.57 -2.89
N VAL A 44 13.98 -1.42 -2.43
CA VAL A 44 14.17 -2.78 -2.97
C VAL A 44 12.93 -3.64 -2.77
N GLN A 45 12.33 -3.60 -1.58
CA GLN A 45 11.12 -4.36 -1.27
C GLN A 45 9.94 -3.88 -2.14
N ALA A 46 9.69 -2.58 -2.25
CA ALA A 46 8.61 -2.01 -3.05
C ALA A 46 8.73 -2.38 -4.54
N LYS A 47 9.94 -2.26 -5.10
CA LYS A 47 10.23 -2.68 -6.48
C LYS A 47 10.01 -4.17 -6.71
N SER A 48 10.43 -5.01 -5.75
CA SER A 48 10.24 -6.46 -5.79
C SER A 48 8.76 -6.83 -5.71
N THR A 49 8.02 -6.27 -4.76
CA THR A 49 6.57 -6.47 -4.60
C THR A 49 5.82 -6.05 -5.85
N TYR A 50 6.14 -4.88 -6.42
CA TYR A 50 5.56 -4.42 -7.68
C TYR A 50 5.82 -5.42 -8.81
N SER A 51 7.09 -5.80 -9.01
CA SER A 51 7.49 -6.69 -10.09
C SER A 51 6.84 -8.08 -9.99
N LYS A 52 6.67 -8.62 -8.79
CA LYS A 52 5.94 -9.88 -8.56
C LYS A 52 4.44 -9.72 -8.81
N THR A 53 3.86 -8.63 -8.33
CA THR A 53 2.43 -8.33 -8.50
C THR A 53 2.08 -8.19 -9.97
N ALA A 54 2.85 -7.40 -10.71
CA ALA A 54 2.63 -7.17 -12.14
C ALA A 54 2.70 -8.44 -13.01
N LYS A 55 3.37 -9.52 -12.56
CA LYS A 55 3.50 -10.77 -13.33
C LYS A 55 2.18 -11.50 -13.53
N TYR A 56 1.22 -11.35 -12.63
CA TYR A 56 -0.06 -12.04 -12.70
C TYR A 56 -1.23 -11.10 -13.04
N LYS A 57 -0.96 -9.86 -13.50
CA LYS A 57 -2.01 -8.88 -13.81
C LYS A 57 -2.97 -9.34 -14.92
N GLU A 58 -2.45 -10.05 -15.92
CA GLU A 58 -3.27 -10.58 -17.01
C GLU A 58 -4.15 -11.74 -16.53
N GLU A 59 -3.63 -12.57 -15.65
CA GLU A 59 -4.37 -13.64 -14.99
C GLU A 59 -5.48 -13.08 -14.09
N PHE A 60 -5.17 -12.01 -13.33
CA PHE A 60 -6.15 -11.26 -12.56
C PHE A 60 -7.31 -10.77 -13.44
N ALA A 61 -7.00 -10.14 -14.58
CA ALA A 61 -8.00 -9.62 -15.50
C ALA A 61 -8.86 -10.71 -16.14
N LEU A 62 -8.22 -11.80 -16.59
CA LEU A 62 -8.91 -12.90 -17.24
C LEU A 62 -9.78 -13.68 -16.26
N LYS A 63 -9.24 -14.07 -15.12
CA LYS A 63 -9.91 -15.01 -14.21
C LYS A 63 -10.98 -14.36 -13.35
N LEU A 64 -10.76 -13.13 -12.87
CA LEU A 64 -11.71 -12.47 -11.99
C LEU A 64 -12.73 -11.60 -12.73
N HIS A 65 -12.37 -11.12 -13.92
CA HIS A 65 -13.19 -10.15 -14.65
C HIS A 65 -13.55 -10.57 -16.07
N SER A 66 -13.02 -11.69 -16.57
CA SER A 66 -13.25 -12.17 -17.94
C SER A 66 -12.79 -11.18 -19.03
N TYR A 67 -11.74 -10.41 -18.76
CA TYR A 67 -11.12 -9.51 -19.76
C TYR A 67 -9.87 -10.16 -20.37
N PRO A 68 -9.60 -9.93 -21.67
CA PRO A 68 -8.44 -10.51 -22.35
C PRO A 68 -7.11 -9.93 -21.90
N SER A 69 -7.12 -8.74 -21.29
CA SER A 69 -5.94 -8.13 -20.69
C SER A 69 -6.28 -7.16 -19.57
N PHE A 70 -5.31 -6.86 -18.73
CA PHE A 70 -5.43 -5.87 -17.66
C PHE A 70 -5.65 -4.45 -18.18
N ASP A 71 -5.08 -4.09 -19.34
CA ASP A 71 -5.28 -2.76 -19.92
C ASP A 71 -6.72 -2.61 -20.48
N ALA A 72 -7.26 -3.68 -21.09
CA ALA A 72 -8.66 -3.70 -21.53
C ALA A 72 -9.62 -3.58 -20.34
N LEU A 73 -9.29 -4.26 -19.24
CA LEU A 73 -10.00 -4.18 -17.98
C LEU A 73 -10.02 -2.74 -17.43
N LEU A 74 -8.85 -2.10 -17.33
CA LEU A 74 -8.69 -0.75 -16.78
C LEU A 74 -9.44 0.33 -17.56
N THR A 75 -9.68 0.13 -18.86
CA THR A 75 -10.43 1.10 -19.69
C THR A 75 -11.83 1.39 -19.11
N SER A 76 -12.44 0.40 -18.46
CA SER A 76 -13.79 0.51 -17.89
C SER A 76 -13.85 1.36 -16.60
N TRP A 77 -12.73 1.48 -15.88
CA TRP A 77 -12.68 2.16 -14.56
C TRP A 77 -11.52 3.15 -14.43
N ARG A 78 -10.99 3.62 -15.57
CA ARG A 78 -9.82 4.51 -15.63
C ARG A 78 -9.99 5.78 -14.79
N ASN A 79 -11.22 6.29 -14.71
CA ASN A 79 -11.53 7.54 -14.03
C ASN A 79 -11.98 7.35 -12.56
N GLN A 80 -12.04 6.11 -12.07
CA GLN A 80 -12.42 5.85 -10.68
C GLN A 80 -11.18 5.87 -9.79
N GLU A 81 -11.37 6.43 -8.60
CA GLU A 81 -10.33 6.63 -7.59
C GLU A 81 -10.62 5.72 -6.39
N PHE A 82 -9.62 4.94 -5.95
CA PHE A 82 -9.71 4.19 -4.71
C PHE A 82 -8.97 4.92 -3.59
N LEU A 83 -7.63 4.97 -3.61
CA LEU A 83 -6.87 5.64 -2.56
C LEU A 83 -7.08 7.15 -2.54
N LYS A 84 -7.22 7.76 -3.73
CA LYS A 84 -7.39 9.22 -3.88
C LYS A 84 -8.75 9.73 -3.37
N ALA A 85 -9.71 8.84 -3.17
CA ALA A 85 -11.04 9.19 -2.65
C ALA A 85 -11.02 9.56 -1.15
N TYR A 86 -9.94 9.24 -0.43
CA TYR A 86 -9.83 9.48 1.00
C TYR A 86 -9.20 10.84 1.30
N SER A 87 -9.93 11.70 2.03
CA SER A 87 -9.49 13.07 2.34
C SER A 87 -8.24 13.15 3.24
N TRP A 88 -7.84 12.06 3.89
CA TRP A 88 -6.62 12.00 4.69
C TRP A 88 -5.36 11.73 3.87
N LEU A 89 -5.49 11.33 2.61
CA LEU A 89 -4.37 11.19 1.70
C LEU A 89 -4.19 12.53 0.96
N PRO A 90 -3.11 13.28 1.20
CA PRO A 90 -2.83 14.49 0.43
C PRO A 90 -2.64 14.15 -1.05
N GLU A 91 -2.90 15.11 -1.93
CA GLU A 91 -2.78 14.94 -3.39
C GLU A 91 -1.37 14.43 -3.76
N GLU A 92 -0.34 14.96 -3.12
CA GLU A 92 1.04 14.54 -3.31
C GLU A 92 1.34 13.13 -2.82
N GLY A 93 0.48 12.56 -1.97
CA GLY A 93 0.62 11.19 -1.46
C GLY A 93 0.38 10.14 -2.54
N LEU A 94 -0.47 10.45 -3.53
CA LEU A 94 -0.60 9.71 -4.78
C LEU A 94 -1.18 10.66 -5.84
N PRO A 95 -0.33 11.38 -6.61
CA PRO A 95 -0.78 12.42 -7.53
C PRO A 95 -1.63 11.85 -8.67
N LYS A 96 -2.46 12.71 -9.27
CA LYS A 96 -3.38 12.29 -10.36
C LYS A 96 -2.63 11.82 -11.59
N GLU A 97 -1.50 12.47 -11.86
CA GLU A 97 -0.57 12.20 -12.94
C GLU A 97 0.18 10.88 -12.76
N LYS A 98 0.23 10.32 -11.54
CA LYS A 98 0.79 8.98 -11.33
C LYS A 98 -0.14 7.93 -11.93
N VAL A 99 0.22 7.48 -13.12
CA VAL A 99 -0.39 6.36 -13.83
C VAL A 99 0.51 5.13 -13.82
N LEU A 100 -0.04 3.97 -14.15
CA LEU A 100 0.66 2.69 -14.06
C LEU A 100 1.77 2.60 -15.11
N ASN A 101 2.93 2.05 -14.71
CA ASN A 101 4.15 1.93 -15.52
C ASN A 101 4.87 3.25 -15.85
N GLU A 102 4.32 4.39 -15.47
CA GLU A 102 4.97 5.68 -15.68
C GLU A 102 5.59 6.19 -14.38
N THR A 103 6.82 6.70 -14.49
CA THR A 103 7.49 7.42 -13.41
C THR A 103 6.99 8.85 -13.37
N MET A 104 6.95 9.45 -12.19
CA MET A 104 6.77 10.89 -12.08
C MET A 104 8.02 11.59 -12.59
N SER A 105 7.88 12.85 -13.00
CA SER A 105 9.02 13.64 -13.45
C SER A 105 9.99 13.93 -12.30
N ASP A 106 11.26 14.13 -12.63
CA ASP A 106 12.28 14.47 -11.62
C ASP A 106 12.01 15.86 -11.02
N GLU A 107 11.43 16.77 -11.80
CA GLU A 107 11.00 18.10 -11.36
C GLU A 107 9.94 17.97 -10.26
N TYR A 108 8.89 17.17 -10.49
CA TYR A 108 7.86 16.93 -9.48
C TYR A 108 8.45 16.33 -8.20
N MET A 109 9.35 15.34 -8.34
CA MET A 109 9.99 14.71 -7.19
C MET A 109 10.85 15.71 -6.40
N THR A 110 11.57 16.58 -7.10
CA THR A 110 12.40 17.63 -6.50
C THR A 110 11.54 18.67 -5.77
N GLU A 111 10.39 19.04 -6.31
CA GLU A 111 9.42 19.94 -5.67
C GLU A 111 8.72 19.31 -4.46
N LEU A 112 8.55 17.99 -4.44
CA LEU A 112 7.96 17.26 -3.33
C LEU A 112 8.89 17.16 -2.11
N MET A 113 10.19 16.94 -2.32
CA MET A 113 11.12 16.62 -1.23
C MET A 113 11.13 17.64 -0.07
N PRO A 114 11.09 18.97 -0.30
CA PRO A 114 11.07 19.96 0.79
C PRO A 114 9.88 19.83 1.76
N LYS A 115 8.76 19.26 1.31
CA LYS A 115 7.53 19.09 2.11
C LYS A 115 7.20 17.62 2.40
N ILE A 116 8.14 16.71 2.14
CA ILE A 116 7.89 15.27 2.20
C ILE A 116 7.37 14.80 3.57
N ASP A 117 7.86 15.39 4.67
CA ASP A 117 7.46 15.03 6.03
C ASP A 117 5.99 15.34 6.34
N GLU A 118 5.37 16.27 5.61
CA GLU A 118 3.94 16.56 5.69
C GLU A 118 3.10 15.51 4.96
N VAL A 119 3.68 14.88 3.93
CA VAL A 119 3.02 13.94 3.01
C VAL A 119 3.15 12.49 3.50
N LEU A 120 4.30 12.12 4.08
CA LEU A 120 4.62 10.76 4.53
C LEU A 120 3.57 10.15 5.49
N PRO A 121 3.00 10.87 6.49
CA PRO A 121 1.93 10.32 7.33
C PRO A 121 0.72 9.82 6.54
N GLY A 122 0.28 10.57 5.52
CA GLY A 122 -0.82 10.20 4.65
C GLY A 122 -0.45 9.02 3.76
N MET A 123 0.76 9.02 3.19
CA MET A 123 1.26 7.90 2.38
C MET A 123 1.37 6.61 3.19
N TYR A 124 1.84 6.70 4.44
CA TYR A 124 1.92 5.56 5.35
C TYR A 124 0.54 4.95 5.61
N LYS A 125 -0.47 5.79 5.88
CA LYS A 125 -1.86 5.33 6.00
C LYS A 125 -2.41 4.77 4.68
N GLY A 126 -2.00 5.32 3.54
CA GLY A 126 -2.31 4.78 2.21
C GLY A 126 -1.83 3.35 2.03
N LEU A 127 -0.60 3.06 2.46
CA LEU A 127 -0.07 1.70 2.42
C LEU A 127 -0.78 0.76 3.41
N LYS A 128 -1.19 1.25 4.59
CA LYS A 128 -2.09 0.49 5.48
C LYS A 128 -3.38 0.11 4.77
N MET A 129 -4.01 1.05 4.08
CA MET A 129 -5.26 0.81 3.33
C MET A 129 -5.07 -0.24 2.23
N ILE A 130 -3.92 -0.24 1.53
CA ILE A 130 -3.59 -1.30 0.57
C ILE A 130 -3.48 -2.66 1.26
N VAL A 131 -2.71 -2.76 2.34
CA VAL A 131 -2.51 -4.04 3.06
C VAL A 131 -3.85 -4.56 3.59
N ALA A 132 -4.64 -3.67 4.21
CA ALA A 132 -5.95 -3.98 4.74
C ALA A 132 -6.94 -4.38 3.66
N GLY A 133 -6.97 -3.65 2.54
CA GLY A 133 -7.83 -3.95 1.40
C GLY A 133 -7.47 -5.27 0.74
N LEU A 134 -6.18 -5.57 0.55
CA LEU A 134 -5.74 -6.86 0.01
C LEU A 134 -6.08 -8.00 0.98
N TYR A 135 -5.90 -7.78 2.29
CA TYR A 135 -6.31 -8.74 3.30
C TYR A 135 -7.80 -9.06 3.18
N ALA A 136 -8.66 -8.03 3.22
CA ALA A 136 -10.10 -8.16 3.08
C ALA A 136 -10.54 -8.74 1.72
N PHE A 137 -9.82 -8.42 0.64
CA PHE A 137 -10.09 -8.99 -0.69
C PHE A 137 -9.75 -10.48 -0.79
N THR A 138 -8.79 -10.95 0.01
CA THR A 138 -8.35 -12.36 0.02
C THR A 138 -9.05 -13.22 1.07
N THR A 139 -9.62 -12.62 2.12
CA THR A 139 -10.35 -13.33 3.17
C THR A 139 -11.84 -13.46 2.81
N GLU A 140 -12.35 -14.66 3.09
CA GLU A 140 -13.63 -15.25 2.68
C GLU A 140 -14.85 -14.31 2.64
N GLU A 141 -15.56 -14.35 1.49
CA GLU A 141 -16.97 -13.97 1.19
C GLU A 141 -17.20 -12.98 0.04
N LEU A 142 -16.17 -12.32 -0.51
CA LEU A 142 -16.39 -11.19 -1.44
C LEU A 142 -16.24 -11.49 -2.95
N ASN A 143 -15.71 -12.65 -3.34
CA ASN A 143 -15.55 -12.95 -4.77
C ASN A 143 -15.53 -14.45 -5.08
N ALA A 144 -16.67 -15.02 -5.48
CA ALA A 144 -16.83 -16.44 -5.77
C ALA A 144 -15.84 -16.97 -6.83
N GLY A 145 -15.39 -16.12 -7.77
CA GLY A 145 -14.37 -16.49 -8.77
C GLY A 145 -12.96 -16.68 -8.19
N LEU A 146 -12.64 -16.00 -7.08
CA LEU A 146 -11.36 -16.09 -6.39
C LEU A 146 -11.30 -17.33 -5.48
N ILE A 147 -12.46 -17.77 -4.98
CA ILE A 147 -12.61 -19.01 -4.19
C ILE A 147 -12.25 -20.23 -5.04
N SER A 148 -12.51 -20.20 -6.35
CA SER A 148 -12.19 -21.31 -7.27
C SER A 148 -10.76 -21.31 -7.81
N ASP A 149 -9.97 -20.23 -7.62
CA ASP A 149 -8.62 -20.12 -8.17
C ASP A 149 -7.56 -19.94 -7.07
N GLU A 150 -7.14 -21.08 -6.51
CA GLU A 150 -6.12 -21.15 -5.46
C GLU A 150 -4.80 -20.45 -5.84
N PRO A 151 -4.24 -20.60 -7.07
CA PRO A 151 -3.02 -19.89 -7.48
C PRO A 151 -3.15 -18.37 -7.44
N LEU A 152 -4.25 -17.82 -7.94
CA LEU A 152 -4.46 -16.36 -7.94
C LEU A 152 -4.67 -15.82 -6.53
N ARG A 153 -5.41 -16.55 -5.68
CA ARG A 153 -5.57 -16.23 -4.26
C ARG A 153 -4.23 -16.21 -3.54
N ASP A 154 -3.38 -17.21 -3.77
CA ASP A 154 -2.05 -17.28 -3.20
C ASP A 154 -1.17 -16.12 -3.65
N ASN A 155 -1.23 -15.75 -4.93
CA ASN A 155 -0.51 -14.60 -5.47
C ASN A 155 -0.94 -13.28 -4.80
N LEU A 156 -2.24 -13.06 -4.63
CA LEU A 156 -2.77 -11.87 -3.96
C LEU A 156 -2.41 -11.84 -2.47
N THR A 157 -2.49 -12.99 -1.79
CA THR A 157 -2.10 -13.13 -0.38
C THR A 157 -0.60 -12.85 -0.20
N ARG A 158 0.24 -13.34 -1.13
CA ARG A 158 1.66 -13.01 -1.17
C ARG A 158 1.90 -11.52 -1.42
N THR A 159 1.16 -10.88 -2.33
CA THR A 159 1.24 -9.43 -2.54
C THR A 159 0.85 -8.65 -1.28
N MET A 160 -0.15 -9.10 -0.52
CA MET A 160 -0.50 -8.52 0.78
C MET A 160 0.66 -8.59 1.76
N HIS A 161 1.26 -9.77 1.95
CA HIS A 161 2.40 -9.94 2.86
C HIS A 161 3.64 -9.15 2.40
N ASP A 162 3.95 -9.16 1.10
CA ASP A 162 5.06 -8.41 0.53
C ASP A 162 4.83 -6.89 0.67
N SER A 163 3.58 -6.41 0.61
CA SER A 163 3.21 -5.01 0.86
C SER A 163 3.29 -4.66 2.35
N ARG A 164 2.91 -5.59 3.25
CA ARG A 164 3.12 -5.45 4.70
C ARG A 164 4.60 -5.32 5.04
N ALA A 165 5.48 -6.04 4.34
CA ALA A 165 6.92 -5.88 4.50
C ALA A 165 7.42 -4.48 4.08
N VAL A 166 6.87 -3.89 3.00
CA VAL A 166 7.13 -2.49 2.65
C VAL A 166 6.65 -1.56 3.77
N LEU A 167 5.45 -1.83 4.31
CA LEU A 167 4.86 -1.06 5.41
C LEU A 167 5.71 -1.12 6.68
N CYS A 168 6.37 -2.24 6.95
CA CYS A 168 7.30 -2.35 8.06
C CYS A 168 8.51 -1.42 7.89
N TYR A 169 9.21 -1.45 6.75
CA TYR A 169 10.31 -0.49 6.52
C TYR A 169 9.84 0.96 6.52
N PHE A 170 8.62 1.23 6.04
CA PHE A 170 8.05 2.57 6.12
C PHE A 170 7.79 2.96 7.59
N ASN A 171 7.28 2.05 8.42
CA ASN A 171 7.11 2.30 9.86
C ASN A 171 8.44 2.70 10.52
N ASP A 172 9.54 2.06 10.17
CA ASP A 172 10.87 2.41 10.68
C ASP A 172 11.28 3.82 10.28
N ILE A 173 11.05 4.21 9.02
CA ILE A 173 11.35 5.56 8.56
C ILE A 173 10.48 6.60 9.27
N MET A 174 9.19 6.32 9.47
CA MET A 174 8.29 7.18 10.25
C MET A 174 8.82 7.40 11.67
N ASN A 175 9.32 6.35 12.32
CA ASN A 175 9.91 6.44 13.66
C ASN A 175 11.24 7.19 13.67
N ILE A 176 12.15 6.92 12.73
CA ILE A 176 13.46 7.60 12.60
C ILE A 176 13.28 9.12 12.41
N ARG A 177 12.28 9.51 11.62
CA ARG A 177 11.95 10.91 11.33
C ARG A 177 11.01 11.54 12.36
N ASN A 178 10.60 10.79 13.39
CA ASN A 178 9.67 11.20 14.44
C ASN A 178 8.35 11.77 13.89
N LEU A 179 7.81 11.13 12.85
CA LEU A 179 6.57 11.54 12.19
C LEU A 179 5.35 10.89 12.84
N LYS A 180 4.20 11.55 12.68
CA LYS A 180 2.92 11.05 13.20
C LYS A 180 2.49 9.79 12.45
N ILE A 181 2.25 8.71 13.19
CA ILE A 181 1.61 7.50 12.65
C ILE A 181 0.09 7.69 12.70
N LEU A 182 -0.53 7.80 11.52
CA LEU A 182 -1.99 7.83 11.41
C LEU A 182 -2.54 6.40 11.54
N LYS A 183 -3.60 6.26 12.35
CA LYS A 183 -4.35 5.01 12.47
C LYS A 183 -5.27 4.83 11.27
N LEU A 184 -5.44 3.59 10.84
CA LEU A 184 -6.50 3.18 9.92
C LEU A 184 -7.56 2.44 10.71
N SER A 185 -8.71 3.07 10.95
CA SER A 185 -9.83 2.40 11.63
C SER A 185 -10.36 1.27 10.76
N ASP A 186 -10.77 0.15 11.37
CA ASP A 186 -11.40 -0.95 10.65
C ASP A 186 -12.67 -0.48 9.90
N SER A 187 -13.35 0.56 10.40
CA SER A 187 -14.51 1.17 9.74
C SER A 187 -14.21 1.94 8.45
N GLU A 188 -12.93 2.30 8.22
CA GLU A 188 -12.51 2.97 6.98
C GLU A 188 -12.26 1.98 5.84
N ILE A 189 -12.10 0.69 6.16
CA ILE A 189 -11.81 -0.34 5.16
C ILE A 189 -13.13 -0.71 4.47
N PRO A 190 -13.19 -0.72 3.13
CA PRO A 190 -14.37 -1.18 2.43
C PRO A 190 -14.75 -2.59 2.85
N THR A 191 -16.01 -2.80 3.20
CA THR A 191 -16.55 -4.12 3.53
C THR A 191 -17.05 -4.88 2.31
N ASP A 192 -17.11 -4.22 1.15
CA ASP A 192 -17.48 -4.82 -0.12
C ASP A 192 -16.43 -4.47 -1.18
N PHE A 193 -15.68 -5.50 -1.60
CA PHE A 193 -14.75 -5.42 -2.71
C PHE A 193 -15.33 -6.09 -3.97
N GLY A 194 -16.58 -5.76 -4.30
CA GLY A 194 -17.19 -6.11 -5.58
C GLY A 194 -16.31 -5.75 -6.79
N ASN A 195 -16.70 -6.24 -7.97
CA ASN A 195 -15.81 -6.32 -9.14
C ASN A 195 -15.06 -5.04 -9.52
N ASN A 196 -15.61 -3.85 -9.32
CA ASN A 196 -14.90 -2.59 -9.60
C ASN A 196 -13.84 -2.27 -8.53
N MET A 197 -14.15 -2.46 -7.25
CA MET A 197 -13.27 -2.06 -6.15
C MET A 197 -12.01 -2.93 -6.07
N GLY A 198 -12.13 -4.24 -6.33
CA GLY A 198 -10.97 -5.13 -6.40
C GLY A 198 -9.97 -4.74 -7.49
N VAL A 199 -10.46 -4.28 -8.65
CA VAL A 199 -9.61 -3.81 -9.76
C VAL A 199 -8.90 -2.52 -9.38
N LEU A 200 -9.61 -1.58 -8.75
CA LEU A 200 -9.04 -0.31 -8.32
C LEU A 200 -7.99 -0.51 -7.22
N LEU A 201 -8.26 -1.38 -6.25
CA LEU A 201 -7.29 -1.78 -5.23
C LEU A 201 -6.04 -2.38 -5.87
N TYR A 202 -6.19 -3.30 -6.82
CA TYR A 202 -5.08 -3.95 -7.49
C TYR A 202 -4.23 -2.97 -8.31
N ARG A 203 -4.88 -2.08 -9.08
CA ARG A 203 -4.23 -0.98 -9.81
C ARG A 203 -3.47 -0.04 -8.86
N ASP A 204 -4.14 0.43 -7.81
CA ASP A 204 -3.59 1.38 -6.86
C ASP A 204 -2.44 0.76 -6.07
N THR A 205 -2.50 -0.54 -5.75
CA THR A 205 -1.38 -1.28 -5.15
C THR A 205 -0.12 -1.16 -6.00
N MET A 206 -0.21 -1.48 -7.30
CA MET A 206 0.94 -1.40 -8.20
C MET A 206 1.44 0.04 -8.38
N ASN A 207 0.52 0.99 -8.58
CA ASN A 207 0.86 2.41 -8.70
C ASN A 207 1.59 2.94 -7.48
N PHE A 208 1.07 2.63 -6.30
CA PHE A 208 1.58 3.13 -5.03
C PHE A 208 2.95 2.54 -4.72
N LEU A 209 3.17 1.24 -4.98
CA LEU A 209 4.48 0.61 -4.80
C LEU A 209 5.56 1.25 -5.69
N GLN A 210 5.25 1.52 -6.97
CA GLN A 210 6.18 2.24 -7.85
C GLN A 210 6.42 3.68 -7.41
N TYR A 211 5.40 4.33 -6.85
CA TYR A 211 5.52 5.71 -6.39
C TYR A 211 6.36 5.80 -5.11
N LEU A 212 6.13 4.90 -4.15
CA LEU A 212 6.95 4.77 -2.95
C LEU A 212 8.42 4.50 -3.31
N GLU A 213 8.70 3.63 -4.29
CA GLU A 213 10.06 3.41 -4.78
C GLU A 213 10.73 4.73 -5.18
N GLN A 214 10.06 5.55 -5.99
CA GLN A 214 10.62 6.81 -6.49
C GLN A 214 10.80 7.84 -5.37
N VAL A 215 9.79 8.00 -4.51
CA VAL A 215 9.83 8.95 -3.39
C VAL A 215 10.99 8.62 -2.45
N PHE A 216 11.10 7.37 -2.01
CA PHE A 216 12.16 6.99 -1.07
C PHE A 216 13.55 6.93 -1.70
N ARG A 217 13.65 6.61 -2.99
CA ARG A 217 14.91 6.72 -3.73
C ARG A 217 15.36 8.19 -3.78
N LYS A 218 14.49 9.11 -4.23
CA LYS A 218 14.83 10.54 -4.33
C LYS A 218 15.19 11.12 -2.96
N LEU A 219 14.39 10.82 -1.93
CA LEU A 219 14.57 11.34 -0.58
C LEU A 219 15.99 11.08 -0.04
N TYR A 220 16.52 9.87 -0.26
CA TYR A 220 17.82 9.48 0.29
C TYR A 220 18.97 9.49 -0.73
N ASP A 221 18.69 9.83 -1.99
CA ASP A 221 19.70 10.26 -2.96
C ASP A 221 20.08 11.74 -2.75
N MET A 222 19.16 12.59 -2.28
CA MET A 222 19.41 14.01 -1.98
C MET A 222 20.17 14.26 -0.67
N ASP A 223 20.13 13.31 0.27
CA ASP A 223 20.88 13.38 1.54
C ASP A 223 22.37 12.94 1.39
N SER A 224 22.85 12.70 0.16
CA SER A 224 24.22 12.26 -0.19
C SER A 224 25.07 13.39 -0.74
#